data_AF-A0A2X0IFG2-F1
#
_entry.id   AF-A0A2X0IFG2-F1
#
_cell.length_a   1.000
_cell.length_b   1.000
_cell.length_c   1.000
_cell.angle_alpha   90.00
_cell.angle_beta   90.00
_cell.angle_gamma   90.00
#
_symmetry.space_group_name_H-M   'P 1'
#
loop_
_entity.id
_entity.type
_entity.pdbx_description
1 polymer ?
#
loop_
_entity_poly.entity_id
_entity_poly.type
_entity_poly.pdbx_seq_one_letter_code
_entity_poly.pdbx_strand_id
1 'polypeptide(L)'
;MQRASLVLRAAVGSAVLLLAAACGSSGNSGGPSSDAGSSSAAAPTTPAAASSPPASAAAAACGNAVAPTVGGSGPADTTGAAGKIATDYAQFFDPSTPISAKMGLLQNAQKLAPAMQQFAGDPQAAQTTVAVTGVNFTSATTADTTYNVCLSGAVALKASKGKSVLEGGVWKVGDTTLCGLLQLQAGSSPIPGCS
;
A
#
# COMPACT_ATOMS: atom_id res chain seq x y z
N MET A 1 -20.16 47.04 0.17
CA MET A 1 -21.63 46.91 0.07
C MET A 1 -22.06 45.69 0.87
N GLN A 2 -23.13 45.84 1.63
CA GLN A 2 -23.53 45.02 2.78
C GLN A 2 -24.54 43.92 2.37
N ARG A 3 -24.67 42.90 3.23
CA ARG A 3 -25.78 41.93 3.43
C ARG A 3 -25.60 40.59 2.69
N ALA A 4 -25.87 39.42 3.28
CA ALA A 4 -26.66 39.10 4.47
C ALA A 4 -26.16 37.81 5.14
N SER A 5 -26.18 37.81 6.47
CA SER A 5 -26.10 36.63 7.33
C SER A 5 -27.44 35.90 7.36
N LEU A 6 -27.42 34.57 7.44
CA LEU A 6 -28.48 33.84 8.15
C LEU A 6 -27.94 32.52 8.73
N VAL A 7 -27.91 32.52 10.06
CA VAL A 7 -27.64 31.39 10.94
C VAL A 7 -28.93 30.59 11.08
N LEU A 8 -28.87 29.25 10.99
CA LEU A 8 -29.84 28.40 11.67
C LEU A 8 -29.15 27.20 12.32
N ARG A 9 -29.26 27.14 13.65
CA ARG A 9 -28.87 26.04 14.52
C ARG A 9 -30.01 25.02 14.56
N ALA A 10 -29.69 23.72 14.61
CA ALA A 10 -30.52 22.74 15.29
C ALA A 10 -29.63 21.57 15.77
N ALA A 11 -29.72 21.29 17.06
CA ALA A 11 -29.03 20.22 17.78
C ALA A 11 -30.02 19.10 18.11
N VAL A 12 -29.63 17.85 17.92
CA VAL A 12 -30.18 16.59 18.51
C VAL A 12 -29.03 15.58 18.37
N GLY A 13 -28.53 14.80 19.33
CA GLY A 13 -29.04 14.34 20.61
C GLY A 13 -29.14 12.80 20.59
N SER A 14 -28.27 12.10 21.35
CA SER A 14 -28.35 10.68 21.78
C SER A 14 -28.02 9.59 20.72
N ALA A 15 -27.45 8.41 21.00
CA ALA A 15 -27.30 7.63 22.23
C ALA A 15 -26.12 6.63 22.14
N VAL A 16 -25.59 6.26 23.31
CA VAL A 16 -24.66 5.15 23.59
C VAL A 16 -25.36 3.80 23.39
N LEU A 17 -24.66 2.80 22.83
CA LEU A 17 -24.92 1.38 23.06
C LEU A 17 -23.61 0.57 23.03
N LEU A 18 -23.20 0.13 24.22
CA LEU A 18 -22.19 -0.90 24.47
C LEU A 18 -22.82 -2.28 24.24
N LEU A 19 -22.17 -3.15 23.46
CA LEU A 19 -22.35 -4.61 23.60
C LEU A 19 -20.99 -5.31 23.57
N ALA A 20 -20.62 -5.81 24.75
CA ALA A 20 -19.63 -6.85 24.92
C ALA A 20 -20.26 -8.22 24.65
N ALA A 21 -19.58 -9.08 23.89
CA ALA A 21 -19.86 -10.51 23.82
C ALA A 21 -18.53 -11.27 23.92
N ALA A 22 -18.42 -12.04 25.00
CA ALA A 22 -17.35 -12.98 25.30
C ALA A 22 -17.85 -14.42 25.08
N CYS A 23 -16.89 -15.37 25.00
CA CYS A 23 -17.03 -16.83 25.04
C CYS A 23 -17.65 -17.45 23.75
N GLY A 24 -17.13 -18.52 23.12
CA GLY A 24 -16.31 -19.64 23.60
C GLY A 24 -17.19 -20.89 23.72
N SER A 25 -16.91 -21.96 22.93
CA SER A 25 -17.28 -23.39 23.14
C SER A 25 -16.89 -24.23 21.90
N SER A 26 -15.98 -25.23 22.01
CA SER A 26 -16.25 -26.68 22.17
C SER A 26 -16.43 -27.39 20.80
N GLY A 27 -15.84 -28.52 20.41
CA GLY A 27 -14.97 -29.56 21.00
C GLY A 27 -15.24 -30.86 20.21
N ASN A 28 -14.23 -31.68 19.85
CA ASN A 28 -14.43 -33.11 19.53
C ASN A 28 -13.12 -33.94 19.57
N SER A 29 -12.93 -34.62 20.70
CA SER A 29 -12.64 -36.06 20.86
C SER A 29 -11.73 -36.80 19.86
N GLY A 30 -10.63 -37.37 20.37
CA GLY A 30 -10.00 -38.58 19.82
C GLY A 30 -8.50 -38.71 20.08
N GLY A 31 -8.09 -39.42 21.15
CA GLY A 31 -6.79 -40.10 21.23
C GLY A 31 -6.80 -41.41 20.41
N PRO A 32 -5.71 -42.20 20.29
CA PRO A 32 -4.69 -42.43 21.32
C PRO A 32 -3.21 -42.39 20.84
N SER A 33 -2.32 -42.71 21.79
CA SER A 33 -0.84 -42.66 21.75
C SER A 33 -0.13 -43.80 20.98
N SER A 34 1.20 -43.61 20.85
CA SER A 34 2.30 -44.55 20.52
C SER A 34 2.59 -44.67 19.01
N ASP A 35 3.80 -44.58 18.46
CA ASP A 35 5.10 -45.14 18.88
C ASP A 35 6.32 -44.36 18.33
N ALA A 36 7.49 -44.69 18.87
CA ALA A 36 8.81 -44.21 18.51
C ALA A 36 9.29 -44.66 17.11
N GLY A 37 10.26 -43.92 16.54
CA GLY A 37 11.05 -44.43 15.42
C GLY A 37 11.90 -43.37 14.72
N SER A 38 13.19 -43.30 15.07
CA SER A 38 14.23 -42.58 14.32
C SER A 38 14.49 -43.22 12.95
N SER A 39 14.80 -42.44 11.92
CA SER A 39 15.78 -42.79 10.87
C SER A 39 16.15 -41.58 10.00
N SER A 40 17.44 -41.31 9.92
CA SER A 40 18.10 -40.47 8.90
C SER A 40 18.46 -41.32 7.68
N ALA A 41 18.26 -40.82 6.46
CA ALA A 41 19.26 -40.81 5.38
C ALA A 41 18.72 -40.22 4.04
N ALA A 42 19.49 -39.25 3.53
CA ALA A 42 19.72 -38.72 2.17
C ALA A 42 18.95 -39.33 0.96
N ALA A 43 18.23 -38.53 0.15
CA ALA A 43 18.66 -37.73 -1.04
C ALA A 43 18.30 -38.44 -2.37
N PRO A 44 18.47 -37.85 -3.57
CA PRO A 44 18.06 -36.53 -4.09
C PRO A 44 17.18 -36.67 -5.37
N THR A 45 16.31 -35.69 -5.68
CA THR A 45 15.83 -35.49 -7.08
C THR A 45 15.37 -34.05 -7.33
N THR A 46 16.17 -33.26 -8.03
CA THR A 46 15.71 -32.30 -9.04
C THR A 46 15.73 -33.03 -10.39
N PRO A 47 14.80 -32.80 -11.33
CA PRO A 47 14.69 -31.52 -12.03
C PRO A 47 13.26 -31.00 -12.29
N ALA A 48 13.26 -29.75 -12.75
CA ALA A 48 12.15 -28.87 -13.04
C ALA A 48 11.09 -29.43 -14.00
N ALA A 49 9.84 -29.01 -13.77
CA ALA A 49 8.84 -28.86 -14.82
C ALA A 49 8.14 -27.52 -14.63
N ALA A 50 8.15 -26.73 -15.72
CA ALA A 50 7.71 -25.36 -15.80
C ALA A 50 6.26 -25.20 -15.38
N SER A 51 6.03 -24.37 -14.36
CA SER A 51 4.73 -23.71 -14.21
C SER A 51 4.78 -22.43 -15.05
N SER A 52 4.04 -22.45 -16.15
CA SER A 52 3.75 -21.30 -17.00
C SER A 52 3.50 -20.04 -16.16
N PRO A 53 3.98 -18.85 -16.55
CA PRO A 53 3.67 -17.63 -15.83
C PRO A 53 2.15 -17.44 -15.84
N PRO A 54 1.47 -17.23 -14.68
CA PRO A 54 0.08 -16.83 -14.74
C PRO A 54 0.01 -15.49 -15.48
N ALA A 55 -0.93 -15.42 -16.41
CA ALA A 55 -1.25 -14.28 -17.26
C ALA A 55 -1.80 -13.06 -16.46
N SER A 56 -1.12 -12.64 -15.39
CA SER A 56 -1.43 -11.44 -14.60
C SER A 56 -0.83 -10.16 -15.20
N ALA A 57 -0.06 -10.27 -16.29
CA ALA A 57 0.70 -9.14 -16.87
C ALA A 57 -0.17 -8.02 -17.49
N ALA A 58 -1.50 -8.19 -17.54
CA ALA A 58 -2.45 -7.21 -18.08
C ALA A 58 -3.34 -6.53 -17.01
N ALA A 59 -3.25 -6.89 -15.74
CA ALA A 59 -4.39 -6.75 -14.83
C ALA A 59 -4.55 -5.42 -14.07
N ALA A 60 -3.68 -4.41 -14.22
CA ALA A 60 -3.93 -3.10 -13.60
C ALA A 60 -3.31 -1.95 -14.41
N ALA A 61 -4.05 -1.48 -15.43
CA ALA A 61 -3.81 -0.17 -16.03
C ALA A 61 -4.73 0.82 -15.30
N CYS A 62 -4.15 1.80 -14.62
CA CYS A 62 -4.73 2.58 -13.52
C CYS A 62 -6.15 3.10 -13.81
N GLY A 63 -7.13 2.29 -13.39
CA GLY A 63 -8.54 2.41 -13.77
C GLY A 63 -9.38 1.22 -13.28
N ASN A 64 -8.77 0.07 -12.99
CA ASN A 64 -9.43 -0.99 -12.20
C ASN A 64 -8.46 -1.55 -11.14
N ALA A 65 -8.92 -1.62 -9.90
CA ALA A 65 -8.17 -2.19 -8.78
C ALA A 65 -8.18 -3.72 -8.88
N VAL A 66 -7.04 -4.30 -9.26
CA VAL A 66 -6.80 -5.73 -9.09
C VAL A 66 -6.00 -5.94 -7.81
N ALA A 67 -6.34 -7.00 -7.07
CA ALA A 67 -5.59 -7.38 -5.89
C ALA A 67 -4.12 -7.63 -6.27
N PRO A 68 -3.15 -7.00 -5.56
CA PRO A 68 -1.74 -7.18 -5.87
C PRO A 68 -1.31 -8.62 -5.59
N THR A 69 -0.33 -9.12 -6.34
CA THR A 69 0.33 -10.38 -5.97
C THR A 69 1.07 -10.19 -4.64
N VAL A 70 0.98 -11.16 -3.73
CA VAL A 70 1.54 -11.06 -2.38
C VAL A 70 2.66 -12.09 -2.19
N GLY A 71 3.77 -11.68 -1.58
CA GLY A 71 4.89 -12.57 -1.24
C GLY A 71 5.70 -12.07 -0.04
N GLY A 72 6.70 -12.86 0.36
CA GLY A 72 7.65 -12.54 1.42
C GLY A 72 7.17 -12.83 2.85
N SER A 73 8.01 -12.53 3.83
CA SER A 73 7.76 -12.74 5.27
C SER A 73 7.22 -11.45 5.89
N GLY A 74 5.89 -11.32 5.90
CA GLY A 74 5.17 -10.11 6.29
C GLY A 74 4.41 -10.21 7.62
N PRO A 75 3.46 -9.29 7.85
CA PRO A 75 2.56 -9.35 9.01
C PRO A 75 1.67 -10.62 8.97
N ALA A 76 1.00 -10.92 10.09
CA ALA A 76 0.16 -12.11 10.21
C ALA A 76 -0.93 -12.21 9.12
N ASP A 77 -1.49 -11.06 8.71
CA ASP A 77 -2.40 -10.96 7.56
C ASP A 77 -1.72 -10.21 6.40
N THR A 78 -0.99 -10.96 5.57
CA THR A 78 -0.26 -10.40 4.42
C THR A 78 -1.20 -9.92 3.32
N THR A 79 -2.31 -10.62 3.06
CA THR A 79 -3.29 -10.26 2.02
C THR A 79 -4.01 -8.96 2.39
N GLY A 80 -4.51 -8.83 3.62
CA GLY A 80 -5.14 -7.59 4.08
C GLY A 80 -4.15 -6.43 4.12
N ALA A 81 -2.92 -6.67 4.59
CA ALA A 81 -1.87 -5.66 4.56
C ALA A 81 -1.51 -5.21 3.12
N ALA A 82 -1.46 -6.13 2.15
CA ALA A 82 -1.18 -5.80 0.77
C ALA A 82 -2.32 -5.00 0.12
N GLY A 83 -3.59 -5.33 0.41
CA GLY A 83 -4.75 -4.54 -0.02
C GLY A 83 -4.73 -3.12 0.54
N LYS A 84 -4.34 -2.97 1.82
CA LYS A 84 -4.12 -1.67 2.44
C LYS A 84 -2.99 -0.89 1.75
N ILE A 85 -1.84 -1.50 1.52
CA ILE A 85 -0.73 -0.87 0.79
C ILE A 85 -1.21 -0.35 -0.57
N ALA A 86 -1.94 -1.17 -1.33
CA ALA A 86 -2.46 -0.78 -2.64
C ALA A 86 -3.41 0.43 -2.56
N THR A 87 -4.29 0.45 -1.56
CA THR A 87 -5.24 1.55 -1.35
C THR A 87 -4.53 2.84 -0.91
N ASP A 88 -3.66 2.75 0.08
CA ASP A 88 -2.91 3.89 0.61
C ASP A 88 -1.98 4.49 -0.48
N TYR A 89 -1.34 3.66 -1.31
CA TYR A 89 -0.58 4.11 -2.48
C TYR A 89 -1.46 4.82 -3.50
N ALA A 90 -2.59 4.22 -3.89
CA ALA A 90 -3.49 4.81 -4.87
C ALA A 90 -3.99 6.18 -4.38
N GLN A 91 -4.40 6.27 -3.11
CA GLN A 91 -4.83 7.52 -2.49
C GLN A 91 -3.71 8.57 -2.45
N PHE A 92 -2.47 8.17 -2.13
CA PHE A 92 -1.34 9.11 -2.14
C PHE A 92 -1.12 9.72 -3.52
N PHE A 93 -1.25 8.95 -4.60
CA PHE A 93 -1.04 9.44 -5.97
C PHE A 93 -2.29 10.08 -6.59
N ASP A 94 -3.50 9.79 -6.10
CA ASP A 94 -4.74 10.36 -6.64
C ASP A 94 -4.72 11.91 -6.58
N PRO A 95 -4.88 12.62 -7.71
CA PRO A 95 -4.83 14.08 -7.76
C PRO A 95 -5.93 14.76 -6.94
N SER A 96 -7.01 14.04 -6.63
CA SER A 96 -8.14 14.52 -5.81
C SER A 96 -7.85 14.46 -4.31
N THR A 97 -6.81 13.74 -3.89
CA THR A 97 -6.45 13.64 -2.47
C THR A 97 -5.85 14.97 -1.98
N PRO A 98 -6.36 15.58 -0.90
CA PRO A 98 -5.81 16.81 -0.37
C PRO A 98 -4.37 16.61 0.14
N ILE A 99 -3.53 17.64 -0.01
CA ILE A 99 -2.10 17.58 0.38
C ILE A 99 -1.93 17.10 1.83
N SER A 100 -2.77 17.55 2.76
CA SER A 100 -2.71 17.12 4.16
C SER A 100 -2.89 15.60 4.33
N ALA A 101 -3.80 14.99 3.57
CA ALA A 101 -3.98 13.54 3.56
C ALA A 101 -2.79 12.83 2.90
N LYS A 102 -2.25 13.37 1.80
CA LYS A 102 -1.01 12.84 1.18
C LYS A 102 0.16 12.84 2.17
N MET A 103 0.29 13.87 3.02
CA MET A 103 1.33 13.93 4.05
C MET A 103 1.16 12.85 5.13
N GLY A 104 -0.08 12.40 5.42
CA GLY A 104 -0.32 11.26 6.30
C GLY A 104 0.08 9.91 5.69
N LEU A 105 0.08 9.82 4.36
CA LEU A 105 0.41 8.63 3.58
C LEU A 105 1.87 8.59 3.12
N LEU A 106 2.70 9.57 3.50
CA LEU A 106 4.09 9.68 3.07
C LEU A 106 5.03 9.46 4.25
N GLN A 107 5.99 8.56 4.10
CA GLN A 107 7.06 8.39 5.07
C GLN A 107 7.93 9.65 5.11
N ASN A 108 8.34 10.06 6.32
CA ASN A 108 9.18 11.25 6.49
C ASN A 108 8.57 12.53 5.87
N ALA A 109 7.24 12.64 5.84
CA ALA A 109 6.50 13.73 5.19
C ALA A 109 7.00 15.14 5.55
N GLN A 110 7.40 15.38 6.81
CA GLN A 110 7.92 16.69 7.23
C GLN A 110 9.25 17.04 6.53
N LYS A 111 10.11 16.05 6.25
CA LYS A 111 11.35 16.27 5.49
C LYS A 111 11.07 16.51 4.01
N LEU A 112 10.03 15.86 3.48
CA LEU A 112 9.65 15.92 2.06
C LEU A 112 8.64 17.02 1.74
N ALA A 113 8.16 17.77 2.75
CA ALA A 113 7.24 18.88 2.55
C ALA A 113 7.74 19.91 1.52
N PRO A 114 9.04 20.31 1.50
CA PRO A 114 9.56 21.20 0.48
C PRO A 114 9.51 20.61 -0.94
N ALA A 115 9.83 19.32 -1.11
CA ALA A 115 9.64 18.63 -2.39
C ALA A 115 8.17 18.63 -2.81
N MET A 116 7.26 18.32 -1.89
CA MET A 116 5.83 18.27 -2.20
C MET A 116 5.28 19.65 -2.59
N GLN A 117 5.80 20.73 -2.01
CA GLN A 117 5.49 22.10 -2.42
C GLN A 117 6.03 22.43 -3.81
N GLN A 118 7.26 22.02 -4.13
CA GLN A 118 7.88 22.23 -5.44
C GLN A 118 7.05 21.60 -6.57
N PHE A 119 6.50 20.40 -6.33
CA PHE A 119 5.73 19.66 -7.34
C PHE A 119 4.21 19.85 -7.25
N ALA A 120 3.69 20.60 -6.27
CA ALA A 120 2.25 20.80 -6.10
C ALA A 120 1.59 21.52 -7.28
N GLY A 121 2.34 22.31 -8.04
CA GLY A 121 1.88 23.00 -9.25
C GLY A 121 2.18 22.27 -10.56
N ASP A 122 2.76 21.07 -10.51
CA ASP A 122 3.13 20.32 -11.70
C ASP A 122 1.88 19.76 -12.40
N PRO A 123 1.59 20.12 -13.66
CA PRO A 123 0.40 19.66 -14.37
C PRO A 123 0.40 18.13 -14.59
N GLN A 124 1.57 17.51 -14.64
CA GLN A 124 1.70 16.07 -14.79
C GLN A 124 1.35 15.35 -13.48
N ALA A 125 1.67 15.94 -12.32
CA ALA A 125 1.23 15.40 -11.03
C ALA A 125 -0.31 15.38 -10.92
N ALA A 126 -1.01 16.38 -11.48
CA ALA A 126 -2.47 16.42 -11.53
C ALA A 126 -3.11 15.34 -12.43
N GLN A 127 -2.32 14.68 -13.26
CA GLN A 127 -2.77 13.60 -14.17
C GLN A 127 -2.28 12.22 -13.72
N THR A 128 -1.48 12.17 -12.65
CA THR A 128 -0.81 10.95 -12.21
C THR A 128 -1.75 10.11 -11.35
N THR A 129 -1.85 8.84 -11.67
CA THR A 129 -2.47 7.82 -10.80
C THR A 129 -1.54 6.61 -10.74
N VAL A 130 -1.72 5.78 -9.71
CA VAL A 130 -0.89 4.59 -9.51
C VAL A 130 -1.76 3.37 -9.23
N ALA A 131 -1.35 2.24 -9.76
CA ALA A 131 -1.90 0.94 -9.42
C ALA A 131 -0.79 0.00 -8.92
N VAL A 132 -0.92 -0.47 -7.69
CA VAL A 132 0.00 -1.47 -7.12
C VAL A 132 -0.35 -2.84 -7.68
N THR A 133 0.62 -3.50 -8.28
CA THR A 133 0.46 -4.82 -8.92
C THR A 133 1.11 -5.94 -8.11
N GLY A 134 2.04 -5.61 -7.21
CA GLY A 134 2.67 -6.58 -6.34
C GLY A 134 3.18 -5.98 -5.04
N VAL A 135 3.13 -6.78 -3.98
CA VAL A 135 3.65 -6.46 -2.65
C VAL A 135 4.48 -7.64 -2.17
N ASN A 136 5.76 -7.41 -1.90
CA ASN A 136 6.66 -8.38 -1.33
C ASN A 136 7.13 -7.90 0.04
N PHE A 137 6.61 -8.48 1.12
CA PHE A 137 6.97 -8.09 2.48
C PHE A 137 8.39 -8.51 2.81
N THR A 138 9.16 -7.57 3.36
CA THR A 138 10.52 -7.81 3.86
C THR A 138 10.57 -7.88 5.39
N SER A 139 9.53 -7.37 6.05
CA SER A 139 9.28 -7.53 7.48
C SER A 139 7.79 -7.33 7.80
N ALA A 140 7.43 -7.42 9.08
CA ALA A 140 6.07 -7.09 9.54
C ALA A 140 5.65 -5.62 9.25
N THR A 141 6.61 -4.72 9.03
CA THR A 141 6.37 -3.28 8.89
C THR A 141 6.96 -2.68 7.62
N THR A 142 7.55 -3.48 6.73
CA THR A 142 8.18 -3.00 5.50
C THR A 142 7.87 -3.94 4.33
N ALA A 143 7.60 -3.36 3.16
CA ALA A 143 7.38 -4.10 1.93
C ALA A 143 8.04 -3.43 0.72
N ASP A 144 8.45 -4.26 -0.23
CA ASP A 144 8.74 -3.89 -1.61
C ASP A 144 7.44 -3.86 -2.41
N THR A 145 7.19 -2.73 -3.07
CA THR A 145 5.99 -2.51 -3.87
C THR A 145 6.36 -2.52 -5.35
N THR A 146 5.62 -3.26 -6.17
CA THR A 146 5.63 -3.10 -7.63
C THR A 146 4.36 -2.40 -8.06
N TYR A 147 4.49 -1.37 -8.87
CA TYR A 147 3.36 -0.54 -9.29
C TYR A 147 3.49 -0.04 -10.72
N ASN A 148 2.36 0.35 -11.31
CA ASN A 148 2.30 1.08 -12.57
C ASN A 148 1.96 2.54 -12.27
N VAL A 149 2.58 3.47 -12.99
CA VAL A 149 2.23 4.89 -13.01
C VAL A 149 1.46 5.15 -14.29
N CYS A 150 0.32 5.81 -14.18
CA CYS A 150 -0.48 6.23 -15.31
C CYS A 150 -0.61 7.74 -15.35
N LEU A 151 -0.57 8.28 -16.57
CA LEU A 151 -0.83 9.69 -16.87
C LEU A 151 -2.11 9.75 -17.70
N SER A 152 -3.12 10.45 -17.19
CA SER A 152 -4.43 10.56 -17.85
C SER A 152 -5.04 9.19 -18.21
N GLY A 153 -4.86 8.18 -17.33
CA GLY A 153 -5.37 6.82 -17.50
C GLY A 153 -4.52 5.90 -18.38
N ALA A 154 -3.51 6.41 -19.07
CA ALA A 154 -2.58 5.59 -19.86
C ALA A 154 -1.34 5.21 -19.02
N VAL A 155 -0.92 3.94 -19.07
CA VAL A 155 0.30 3.50 -18.36
C VAL A 155 1.52 4.18 -18.95
N ALA A 156 2.16 5.04 -18.16
CA ALA A 156 3.38 5.76 -18.52
C ALA A 156 4.63 5.01 -18.03
N LEU A 157 4.58 4.45 -16.81
CA LEU A 157 5.66 3.61 -16.27
C LEU A 157 5.06 2.28 -15.80
N LYS A 158 5.62 1.18 -16.32
CA LYS A 158 5.17 -0.17 -15.97
C LYS A 158 6.14 -0.83 -15.02
N ALA A 159 5.59 -1.57 -14.05
CA ALA A 159 6.35 -2.39 -13.10
C ALA A 159 7.47 -1.62 -12.36
N SER A 160 7.22 -0.35 -12.08
CA SER A 160 8.05 0.49 -11.22
C SER A 160 8.19 -0.13 -9.84
N LYS A 161 9.34 0.11 -9.20
CA LYS A 161 9.69 -0.43 -7.89
C LYS A 161 9.63 0.67 -6.86
N GLY A 162 9.09 0.34 -5.69
CA GLY A 162 8.96 1.24 -4.56
C GLY A 162 8.96 0.49 -3.25
N LYS A 163 8.72 1.23 -2.18
CA LYS A 163 8.72 0.77 -0.80
C LYS A 163 7.45 1.22 -0.11
N SER A 164 6.96 0.40 0.80
CA SER A 164 5.94 0.82 1.77
C SER A 164 6.41 0.51 3.18
N VAL A 165 6.10 1.42 4.10
CA VAL A 165 6.49 1.32 5.51
C VAL A 165 5.27 1.56 6.40
N LEU A 166 5.04 0.67 7.36
CA LEU A 166 3.98 0.78 8.33
C LEU A 166 4.40 1.71 9.47
N GLU A 167 3.77 2.87 9.58
CA GLU A 167 4.02 3.84 10.65
C GLU A 167 2.70 4.35 11.22
N GLY A 168 2.53 4.28 12.54
CA GLY A 168 1.29 4.73 13.18
C GLY A 168 0.05 3.97 12.70
N GLY A 169 0.20 2.71 12.29
CA GLY A 169 -0.89 1.89 11.75
C GLY A 169 -1.21 2.12 10.26
N VAL A 170 -0.58 3.09 9.59
CA VAL A 170 -0.84 3.45 8.18
C VAL A 170 0.32 2.99 7.30
N TRP A 171 0.03 2.42 6.12
CA TRP A 171 1.08 1.93 5.21
C TRP A 171 1.43 3.10 4.31
N LYS A 172 2.57 3.70 4.57
CA LYS A 172 2.99 4.91 3.88
C LYS A 172 3.78 4.57 2.64
N VAL A 173 3.74 5.44 1.64
CA VAL A 173 4.69 5.47 0.54
C VAL A 173 6.06 5.81 1.09
N GLY A 174 7.07 4.98 0.79
CA GLY A 174 8.44 5.22 1.25
C GLY A 174 9.02 6.49 0.63
N ASP A 175 9.84 7.20 1.40
CA ASP A 175 10.52 8.42 0.96
C ASP A 175 11.36 8.21 -0.30
N THR A 176 12.13 7.13 -0.35
CA THR A 176 12.93 6.69 -1.49
C THR A 176 12.10 6.48 -2.75
N THR A 177 10.83 6.07 -2.61
CA THR A 177 9.94 5.88 -3.76
C THR A 177 9.52 7.23 -4.32
N LEU A 178 9.08 8.14 -3.46
CA LEU A 178 8.71 9.48 -3.90
C LEU A 178 9.92 10.19 -4.51
N CYS A 179 11.06 10.17 -3.84
CA CYS A 179 12.29 10.80 -4.32
C CYS A 179 12.74 10.26 -5.68
N GLY A 180 12.69 8.94 -5.90
CA GLY A 180 13.02 8.35 -7.20
C GLY A 180 12.09 8.82 -8.32
N LEU A 181 10.79 8.96 -8.05
CA LEU A 181 9.82 9.47 -9.02
C LEU A 181 10.02 10.96 -9.31
N LEU A 182 10.23 11.77 -8.27
CA LEU A 182 10.47 13.20 -8.41
C LEU A 182 11.79 13.49 -9.15
N GLN A 183 12.82 12.68 -8.91
CA GLN A 183 14.09 12.78 -9.65
C GLN A 183 13.90 12.48 -11.14
N LEU A 184 13.04 11.51 -11.48
CA LEU A 184 12.71 11.23 -12.88
C LEU A 184 12.03 12.43 -13.57
N GLN A 185 11.24 13.21 -12.83
CA GLN A 185 10.60 14.42 -13.35
C GLN A 185 11.58 15.60 -13.46
N ALA A 186 12.45 15.77 -12.45
CA ALA A 186 13.39 16.89 -12.38
C ALA A 186 14.70 16.67 -13.16
N GLY A 187 14.93 15.48 -13.70
CA GLY A 187 16.17 15.15 -14.42
C GLY A 187 17.39 15.16 -13.48
N SER A 188 18.29 16.13 -13.64
CA SER A 188 19.50 16.26 -12.80
C SER A 188 19.37 17.32 -11.70
N SER A 189 18.22 17.99 -11.59
CA SER A 189 18.01 18.99 -10.55
C SER A 189 17.84 18.33 -9.18
N PRO A 190 18.43 18.91 -8.11
CA PRO A 190 18.28 18.39 -6.76
C PRO A 190 16.83 18.54 -6.27
N ILE A 191 16.35 17.54 -5.53
CA ILE A 191 15.02 17.56 -4.91
C ILE A 191 15.15 17.84 -3.41
N PRO A 192 14.61 18.96 -2.90
CA PRO A 192 14.65 19.28 -1.48
C PRO A 192 14.11 18.17 -0.58
N GLY A 193 14.91 17.70 0.38
CA GLY A 193 14.51 16.63 1.30
C GLY A 193 14.75 15.21 0.77
N CYS A 194 15.19 15.07 -0.49
CA CYS A 194 15.73 13.83 -1.03
C CYS A 194 17.27 13.90 -0.99
N SER A 195 17.91 12.92 -0.35
CA SER A 195 19.36 12.87 -0.11
C SER A 195 19.87 11.44 -0.07
#